data_AF-A0A963I0P8-F1
#
_entry.id   AF-A0A963I0P8-F1
#
_cell.length_a   1.000
_cell.length_b   1.000
_cell.length_c   1.000
_cell.angle_alpha   90.00
_cell.angle_beta   90.00
_cell.angle_gamma   90.00
#
_symmetry.space_group_name_H-M   'P 1'
#
loop_
_entity.id
_entity.type
_entity.pdbx_description
1 polymer ?
#
loop_
_entity_poly.entity_id
_entity_poly.type
_entity_poly.pdbx_seq_one_letter_code
_entity_poly.pdbx_strand_id
1 'polypeptide(L)'
;MDLSRNDYAEVCVYCHTPHGANTRTQAPLWNRTQRDTAYTTYDQLGTSSLTQTVTAPGSNSLTCLSCHDGRTAVDSIINMPGSGHYDSGQQSGQSNGFLDSWADGPGASPFGGHGTLDNSPAALAQFGACQSCHSINGDQHDPSTMAAFDVFYIATDLRNDHPVGVRFPADNPDFRGGATELGAVSFFDTDADGRPDAGEIRMYDTGDGYEVECASCHDPHGVPSSGPGSTFNPTFLRVANSGSALCLSCHMK
;
A
#
# COMPACT_ATOMS: atom_id res chain seq x y z
N MET A 1 5.53 20.77 -3.03
CA MET A 1 5.88 19.34 -2.82
C MET A 1 7.38 19.08 -2.97
N ASP A 2 8.10 19.96 -3.66
CA ASP A 2 9.49 19.78 -4.11
C ASP A 2 10.56 19.91 -3.01
N LEU A 3 10.15 20.02 -1.74
CA LEU A 3 11.09 20.14 -0.61
C LEU A 3 11.36 18.81 0.09
N SER A 4 10.54 17.80 -0.17
CA SER A 4 10.59 16.50 0.54
C SER A 4 10.49 15.29 -0.37
N ARG A 5 10.24 15.45 -1.68
CA ARG A 5 10.19 14.34 -2.63
C ARG A 5 10.53 14.79 -4.05
N ASN A 6 11.00 13.85 -4.86
CA ASN A 6 11.14 13.99 -6.30
C ASN A 6 9.76 14.04 -6.95
N ASP A 7 9.58 15.01 -7.85
CA ASP A 7 8.52 14.95 -8.85
C ASP A 7 9.07 14.29 -10.11
N TYR A 8 8.61 13.07 -10.37
CA TYR A 8 8.98 12.32 -11.56
C TYR A 8 8.05 12.59 -12.74
N ALA A 9 7.06 13.49 -12.59
CA ALA A 9 6.10 13.90 -13.62
C ALA A 9 5.14 12.80 -14.14
N GLU A 10 5.22 11.56 -13.65
CA GLU A 10 4.25 10.50 -13.94
C GLU A 10 3.66 9.87 -12.66
N VAL A 11 2.37 9.53 -12.70
CA VAL A 11 1.70 8.91 -11.55
C VAL A 11 2.11 7.45 -11.32
N CYS A 12 2.36 6.70 -12.39
CA CYS A 12 2.65 5.27 -12.30
C CYS A 12 4.09 4.97 -11.88
N VAL A 13 5.03 5.89 -12.09
CA VAL A 13 6.47 5.67 -11.85
C VAL A 13 6.79 5.34 -10.40
N TYR A 14 5.97 5.83 -9.47
CA TYR A 14 6.09 5.55 -8.05
C TYR A 14 5.78 4.10 -7.69
N CYS A 15 5.17 3.33 -8.60
CA CYS A 15 4.80 1.92 -8.40
C CYS A 15 5.46 1.00 -9.44
N HIS A 16 5.49 1.41 -10.70
CA HIS A 16 5.88 0.57 -11.83
C HIS A 16 6.95 1.21 -12.69
N THR A 17 7.76 0.37 -13.34
CA THR A 17 8.75 0.78 -14.33
C THR A 17 8.63 -0.09 -15.58
N PRO A 18 8.94 0.39 -16.80
CA PRO A 18 8.92 -0.47 -17.98
C PRO A 18 9.96 -1.61 -17.96
N HIS A 19 11.06 -1.43 -17.22
CA HIS A 19 12.19 -2.38 -17.11
C HIS A 19 13.04 -2.07 -15.88
N GLY A 20 13.90 -3.01 -15.46
CA GLY A 20 14.76 -2.80 -14.28
C GLY A 20 13.96 -2.81 -12.97
N ALA A 21 12.96 -3.69 -12.88
CA ALA A 21 12.09 -3.83 -11.73
C ALA A 21 12.79 -4.42 -10.50
N ASN A 22 12.23 -4.15 -9.33
CA ASN A 22 12.63 -4.73 -8.07
C ASN A 22 12.23 -6.20 -8.09
N THR A 23 13.21 -7.09 -7.99
CA THR A 23 12.96 -8.54 -8.02
C THR A 23 12.72 -9.12 -6.63
N ARG A 24 12.77 -8.31 -5.58
CA ARG A 24 12.53 -8.74 -4.18
C ARG A 24 11.05 -8.81 -3.85
N THR A 25 10.21 -8.06 -4.57
CA THR A 25 8.75 -8.06 -4.40
C THR A 25 8.12 -8.75 -5.60
N GLN A 26 7.30 -9.77 -5.38
CA GLN A 26 6.53 -10.41 -6.44
C GLN A 26 5.35 -9.51 -6.85
N ALA A 27 5.67 -8.45 -7.61
CA ALA A 27 4.70 -7.51 -8.16
C ALA A 27 5.12 -7.11 -9.60
N PRO A 28 4.14 -6.84 -10.50
CA PRO A 28 4.45 -6.53 -11.90
C PRO A 28 5.35 -5.31 -12.02
N LEU A 29 6.55 -5.52 -12.54
CA LEU A 29 7.54 -4.47 -12.80
C LEU A 29 7.66 -3.41 -11.70
N TRP A 30 7.74 -3.85 -10.44
CA TRP A 30 7.75 -2.98 -9.28
C TRP A 30 8.94 -2.02 -9.28
N ASN A 31 8.71 -0.71 -9.11
CA ASN A 31 9.76 0.29 -9.18
C ASN A 31 10.25 0.78 -7.81
N ARG A 32 9.67 0.32 -6.70
CA ARG A 32 9.99 0.89 -5.37
C ARG A 32 11.12 0.14 -4.68
N THR A 33 11.82 0.87 -3.81
CA THR A 33 12.68 0.29 -2.78
C THR A 33 11.84 -0.54 -1.80
N GLN A 34 12.25 -1.78 -1.55
CA GLN A 34 11.59 -2.69 -0.61
C GLN A 34 12.56 -3.10 0.49
N ARG A 35 12.39 -2.54 1.69
CA ARG A 35 13.20 -2.92 2.84
C ARG A 35 12.74 -4.25 3.44
N ASP A 36 13.69 -4.97 4.04
CA ASP A 36 13.37 -6.11 4.88
C ASP A 36 12.84 -5.59 6.23
N THR A 37 11.51 -5.46 6.31
CA THR A 37 10.81 -4.97 7.50
C THR A 37 10.13 -6.14 8.19
N ALA A 38 10.39 -6.30 9.49
CA ALA A 38 9.63 -7.22 10.35
C ALA A 38 8.37 -6.49 10.85
N TYR A 39 7.20 -7.11 10.68
CA TYR A 39 5.91 -6.57 11.08
C TYR A 39 5.40 -7.25 12.35
N THR A 40 4.76 -6.47 13.22
CA THR A 40 3.98 -6.99 14.33
C THR A 40 2.58 -7.32 13.82
N THR A 41 2.23 -8.59 13.80
CA THR A 41 1.01 -9.10 13.17
C THR A 41 -0.13 -9.32 14.17
N TYR A 42 -1.36 -9.43 13.66
CA TYR A 42 -2.60 -9.47 14.44
C TYR A 42 -2.64 -10.60 15.49
N ASP A 43 -2.03 -11.75 15.22
CA ASP A 43 -1.91 -12.89 16.13
C ASP A 43 -1.18 -12.56 17.44
N GLN A 44 -0.29 -11.56 17.43
CA GLN A 44 0.46 -11.14 18.62
C GLN A 44 -0.43 -10.44 19.67
N LEU A 45 -1.69 -10.13 19.35
CA LEU A 45 -2.70 -9.74 20.34
C LEU A 45 -3.17 -10.91 21.21
N GLY A 46 -2.96 -12.16 20.77
CA GLY A 46 -3.30 -13.36 21.54
C GLY A 46 -4.81 -13.53 21.78
N THR A 47 -5.66 -12.99 20.90
CA THR A 47 -7.12 -13.05 21.07
C THR A 47 -7.63 -14.47 20.84
N SER A 48 -8.51 -14.97 21.71
CA SER A 48 -9.16 -16.28 21.55
C SER A 48 -10.13 -16.37 20.37
N SER A 49 -10.55 -15.23 19.81
CA SER A 49 -11.43 -15.14 18.64
C SER A 49 -10.69 -15.36 17.32
N LEU A 50 -9.35 -15.31 17.31
CA LEU A 50 -8.56 -15.57 16.12
C LEU A 50 -8.32 -17.08 16.02
N THR A 51 -8.93 -17.71 15.02
CA THR A 51 -8.84 -19.17 14.81
C THR A 51 -8.00 -19.55 13.60
N GLN A 52 -7.71 -18.60 12.71
CA GLN A 52 -6.93 -18.81 11.50
C GLN A 52 -5.45 -18.54 11.74
N THR A 53 -4.61 -19.24 10.97
CA THR A 53 -3.18 -18.96 10.92
C THR A 53 -2.94 -17.54 10.41
N VAL A 54 -1.94 -16.89 10.99
CA VAL A 54 -1.45 -15.58 10.55
C VAL A 54 0.01 -15.73 10.17
N THR A 55 0.36 -15.20 9.01
CA THR A 55 1.72 -15.17 8.48
C THR A 55 2.19 -13.73 8.35
N ALA A 56 3.46 -13.55 7.93
CA ALA A 56 3.96 -12.23 7.60
C ALA A 56 3.26 -11.70 6.32
N PRO A 57 3.10 -10.37 6.16
CA PRO A 57 2.50 -9.80 4.95
C PRO A 57 3.19 -10.30 3.69
N GLY A 58 2.43 -10.83 2.74
CA GLY A 58 2.91 -11.25 1.43
C GLY A 58 3.09 -10.08 0.47
N SER A 59 3.43 -10.38 -0.80
CA SER A 59 3.78 -9.36 -1.79
C SER A 59 2.67 -8.33 -2.03
N ASN A 60 1.40 -8.75 -1.93
CA ASN A 60 0.23 -7.91 -2.15
C ASN A 60 0.01 -6.86 -1.03
N SER A 61 0.57 -7.08 0.16
CA SER A 61 0.62 -6.06 1.22
C SER A 61 1.96 -5.33 1.26
N LEU A 62 3.07 -6.03 0.99
CA LEU A 62 4.41 -5.44 0.96
C LEU A 62 4.53 -4.31 -0.06
N THR A 63 3.82 -4.37 -1.19
CA THR A 63 3.73 -3.26 -2.15
C THR A 63 3.14 -2.00 -1.53
N CYS A 64 2.03 -2.11 -0.79
CA CYS A 64 1.44 -0.99 -0.05
C CYS A 64 2.38 -0.49 1.05
N LEU A 65 2.91 -1.43 1.84
CA LEU A 65 3.75 -1.12 2.99
C LEU A 65 5.08 -0.47 2.61
N SER A 66 5.56 -0.63 1.37
CA SER A 66 6.73 0.11 0.86
C SER A 66 6.57 1.64 0.86
N CYS A 67 5.33 2.15 1.00
CA CYS A 67 5.02 3.54 1.30
C CYS A 67 4.53 3.71 2.73
N HIS A 68 3.60 2.84 3.15
CA HIS A 68 2.78 3.03 4.34
C HIS A 68 3.43 2.58 5.65
N ASP A 69 4.54 1.84 5.61
CA ASP A 69 5.30 1.41 6.79
C ASP A 69 6.16 2.53 7.41
N GLY A 70 6.30 3.66 6.70
CA GLY A 70 7.09 4.83 7.11
C GLY A 70 8.60 4.62 7.13
N ARG A 71 9.12 3.50 6.61
CA ARG A 71 10.57 3.18 6.58
C ARG A 71 11.27 3.64 5.32
N THR A 72 10.51 3.85 4.24
CA THR A 72 11.04 4.18 2.91
C THR A 72 10.39 5.47 2.42
N ALA A 73 11.18 6.32 1.77
CA ALA A 73 10.66 7.58 1.26
C ALA A 73 9.59 7.33 0.19
N VAL A 74 8.60 8.22 0.14
CA VAL A 74 7.47 8.08 -0.79
C VAL A 74 7.91 8.10 -2.26
N ASP A 75 9.03 8.72 -2.56
CA ASP A 75 9.63 8.82 -3.89
C ASP A 75 10.85 7.90 -4.10
N SER A 76 11.14 7.01 -3.15
CA SER A 76 12.23 6.05 -3.30
C SER A 76 11.90 4.99 -4.33
N ILE A 77 12.36 5.22 -5.55
CA ILE A 77 12.27 4.30 -6.68
C ILE A 77 13.65 3.81 -7.10
N ILE A 78 13.70 2.68 -7.80
CA ILE A 78 14.93 2.01 -8.25
C ILE A 78 15.31 2.41 -9.69
N ASN A 79 14.33 2.83 -10.49
CA ASN A 79 14.50 3.24 -11.88
C ASN A 79 13.73 4.54 -12.13
N MET A 80 14.45 5.66 -12.10
CA MET A 80 13.87 6.98 -12.41
C MET A 80 13.68 7.12 -13.93
N PRO A 81 12.78 8.01 -14.41
CA PRO A 81 12.55 8.19 -15.83
C PRO A 81 13.83 8.57 -16.60
N GLY A 82 13.92 8.13 -17.85
CA GLY A 82 15.07 8.41 -18.71
C GLY A 82 16.16 7.32 -18.68
N SER A 83 17.18 7.49 -19.52
CA SER A 83 18.24 6.50 -19.70
C SER A 83 19.34 6.68 -18.65
N GLY A 84 19.78 5.57 -18.03
CA GLY A 84 20.92 5.55 -17.11
C GLY A 84 20.56 5.87 -15.65
N HIS A 85 19.28 6.03 -15.32
CA HIS A 85 18.80 6.31 -13.97
C HIS A 85 18.25 5.07 -13.25
N TYR A 86 18.93 3.93 -13.44
CA TYR A 86 18.62 2.68 -12.75
C TYR A 86 19.73 2.35 -11.76
N ASP A 87 19.36 2.05 -10.51
CA ASP A 87 20.28 1.58 -9.49
C ASP A 87 19.73 0.30 -8.83
N SER A 88 20.38 -0.84 -9.08
CA SER A 88 20.03 -2.10 -8.44
C SER A 88 20.24 -2.09 -6.91
N GLY A 89 21.11 -1.22 -6.39
CA GLY A 89 21.32 -1.04 -4.95
C GLY A 89 20.10 -0.49 -4.22
N GLN A 90 19.24 0.25 -4.93
CA GLN A 90 17.98 0.78 -4.40
C GLN A 90 16.95 -0.31 -4.08
N GLN A 91 17.14 -1.57 -4.51
CA GLN A 91 16.12 -2.61 -4.32
C GLN A 91 15.80 -2.89 -2.85
N SER A 92 16.80 -2.88 -1.97
CA SER A 92 16.66 -3.23 -0.54
C SER A 92 16.91 -2.08 0.43
N GLY A 93 17.44 -0.97 -0.06
CA GLY A 93 17.78 0.17 0.79
C GLY A 93 17.80 1.46 -0.02
N GLN A 94 17.29 2.51 0.59
CA GLN A 94 17.25 3.84 -0.02
C GLN A 94 18.63 4.50 -0.01
N SER A 95 19.01 5.10 -1.13
CA SER A 95 20.20 5.88 -1.40
C SER A 95 19.76 7.30 -1.75
N ASN A 96 19.90 8.23 -0.80
CA ASN A 96 19.58 9.63 -1.04
C ASN A 96 20.46 10.20 -2.16
N GLY A 97 21.75 9.86 -2.22
CA GLY A 97 22.64 10.34 -3.28
C GLY A 97 22.21 9.91 -4.69
N PHE A 98 21.53 8.77 -4.84
CA PHE A 98 20.92 8.38 -6.11
C PHE A 98 19.67 9.23 -6.41
N LEU A 99 18.76 9.34 -5.43
CA LEU A 99 17.53 10.12 -5.59
C LEU A 99 17.80 11.62 -5.81
N ASP A 100 18.84 12.16 -5.17
CA ASP A 100 19.35 13.53 -5.30
C ASP A 100 19.92 13.83 -6.70
N SER A 101 20.21 12.79 -7.49
CA SER A 101 20.67 12.97 -8.88
C SER A 101 19.53 13.37 -9.83
N TRP A 102 18.29 13.32 -9.38
CA TRP A 102 17.13 13.81 -10.14
C TRP A 102 17.12 15.34 -10.17
N ALA A 103 17.00 15.92 -11.37
CA ALA A 103 17.09 17.37 -11.56
C ALA A 103 15.93 18.13 -10.90
N ASP A 104 14.71 17.56 -10.94
CA ASP A 104 13.50 18.12 -10.34
C ASP A 104 13.23 17.50 -8.95
N GLY A 105 14.31 17.13 -8.27
CA GLY A 105 14.27 16.56 -6.94
C GLY A 105 14.36 17.61 -5.84
N PRO A 106 14.07 17.25 -4.57
CA PRO A 106 14.31 18.16 -3.46
C PRO A 106 15.82 18.37 -3.23
N GLY A 107 16.66 17.56 -3.88
CA GLY A 107 18.09 17.47 -3.67
C GLY A 107 18.42 17.36 -2.19
N ALA A 108 19.55 17.98 -1.80
CA ALA A 108 19.93 18.18 -0.41
C ALA A 108 19.08 19.27 0.28
N SER A 109 17.76 19.08 0.30
CA SER A 109 16.81 19.93 1.02
C SER A 109 17.24 20.09 2.49
N PRO A 110 17.08 21.29 3.10
CA PRO A 110 17.41 21.53 4.49
C PRO A 110 16.59 20.67 5.47
N PHE A 111 15.47 20.08 5.01
CA PHE A 111 14.68 19.12 5.78
C PHE A 111 15.15 17.67 5.62
N GLY A 112 16.25 17.42 4.89
CA GLY A 112 16.86 16.11 4.71
C GLY A 112 16.49 15.38 3.41
N GLY A 113 15.58 15.94 2.59
CA GLY A 113 15.12 15.33 1.33
C GLY A 113 14.43 13.96 1.53
N HIS A 114 13.62 13.52 0.57
CA HIS A 114 13.05 12.16 0.54
C HIS A 114 12.35 11.70 1.84
N GLY A 115 11.23 12.34 2.15
CA GLY A 115 10.44 12.06 3.34
C GLY A 115 9.68 10.73 3.29
N THR A 116 9.61 10.05 4.44
CA THR A 116 8.75 8.87 4.65
C THR A 116 7.39 9.30 5.20
N LEU A 117 6.43 8.39 5.29
CA LEU A 117 5.13 8.65 5.93
C LEU A 117 5.18 8.58 7.48
N ASP A 118 6.37 8.70 8.09
CA ASP A 118 6.55 8.64 9.54
C ASP A 118 5.96 9.88 10.24
N ASN A 119 5.13 9.64 11.26
CA ASN A 119 4.54 10.66 12.12
C ASN A 119 5.09 10.61 13.56
N SER A 120 6.18 9.86 13.79
CA SER A 120 6.83 9.77 15.09
C SER A 120 7.27 11.14 15.60
N PRO A 121 7.39 11.34 16.94
CA PRO A 121 7.92 12.58 17.49
C PRO A 121 9.30 12.97 16.92
N ALA A 122 10.11 11.98 16.52
CA ALA A 122 11.40 12.21 15.88
C ALA A 122 11.24 12.75 14.45
N ALA A 123 10.35 12.15 13.64
CA ALA A 123 10.01 12.68 12.32
C ALA A 123 9.36 14.07 12.40
N LEU A 124 8.46 14.30 13.36
CA LEU A 124 7.85 15.60 13.61
C LEU A 124 8.89 16.66 14.02
N ALA A 125 9.92 16.27 14.78
CA ALA A 125 11.02 17.16 15.15
C ALA A 125 11.97 17.45 13.98
N GLN A 126 12.10 16.52 13.02
CA GLN A 126 13.01 16.63 11.88
C GLN A 126 12.38 17.35 10.67
N PHE A 127 11.14 17.02 10.33
CA PHE A 127 10.43 17.54 9.15
C PHE A 127 9.40 18.63 9.49
N GLY A 128 9.28 18.98 10.78
CA GLY A 128 8.17 19.78 11.29
C GLY A 128 6.91 18.93 11.50
N ALA A 129 5.82 19.52 11.98
CA ALA A 129 4.56 18.77 12.03
C ALA A 129 4.13 18.46 10.60
N CYS A 130 4.28 17.23 10.11
CA CYS A 130 3.85 16.87 8.76
C CYS A 130 2.37 17.27 8.52
N GLN A 131 1.55 17.24 9.59
CA GLN A 131 0.19 17.74 9.62
C GLN A 131 0.04 19.28 9.59
N SER A 132 1.03 20.08 10.00
CA SER A 132 0.94 21.55 9.90
C SER A 132 0.86 22.03 8.45
N CYS A 133 1.38 21.25 7.50
CA CYS A 133 1.33 21.58 6.08
C CYS A 133 0.31 20.73 5.29
N HIS A 134 0.00 19.51 5.73
CA HIS A 134 -0.92 18.59 5.03
C HIS A 134 -2.33 18.44 5.63
N SER A 135 -2.58 18.94 6.85
CA SER A 135 -3.93 18.95 7.45
C SER A 135 -4.67 20.23 7.11
N ILE A 136 -5.95 20.12 6.75
CA ILE A 136 -6.82 21.30 6.51
C ILE A 136 -6.97 22.22 7.72
N ASN A 137 -6.64 21.71 8.91
CA ASN A 137 -6.76 22.42 10.19
C ASN A 137 -5.39 22.90 10.72
N GLY A 138 -4.31 22.76 9.95
CA GLY A 138 -2.97 23.17 10.37
C GLY A 138 -2.71 24.66 10.17
N ASP A 139 -1.95 25.28 11.09
CA ASP A 139 -1.60 26.70 11.08
C ASP A 139 -0.81 27.15 9.82
N GLN A 140 -0.25 26.22 9.05
CA GLN A 140 0.58 26.48 7.86
C GLN A 140 0.11 25.75 6.59
N HIS A 141 -1.14 25.28 6.55
CA HIS A 141 -1.67 24.65 5.35
C HIS A 141 -1.85 25.67 4.22
N ASP A 142 -1.03 25.56 3.17
CA ASP A 142 -1.22 26.28 1.91
C ASP A 142 -1.78 25.31 0.85
N PRO A 143 -3.11 25.36 0.57
CA PRO A 143 -3.75 24.48 -0.39
C PRO A 143 -3.30 24.73 -1.84
N SER A 144 -2.56 25.81 -2.12
CA SER A 144 -2.01 26.09 -3.45
C SER A 144 -0.68 25.39 -3.74
N THR A 145 0.03 24.94 -2.70
CA THR A 145 1.37 24.30 -2.82
C THR A 145 1.41 22.88 -2.28
N MET A 146 0.44 22.47 -1.45
CA MET A 146 0.38 21.16 -0.80
C MET A 146 -1.05 20.61 -0.80
N ALA A 147 -1.25 19.42 -1.37
CA ALA A 147 -2.55 18.75 -1.36
C ALA A 147 -2.97 18.44 0.09
N ALA A 148 -4.23 18.74 0.42
CA ALA A 148 -4.87 18.31 1.65
C ALA A 148 -5.08 16.79 1.60
N PHE A 149 -4.47 16.06 2.51
CA PHE A 149 -4.76 14.63 2.69
C PHE A 149 -4.47 14.20 4.12
N ASP A 150 -5.34 13.35 4.66
CA ASP A 150 -5.01 12.53 5.83
C ASP A 150 -4.28 11.31 5.31
N VAL A 151 -2.94 11.32 5.33
CA VAL A 151 -2.18 10.13 4.94
C VAL A 151 -2.39 9.11 6.04
N PHE A 152 -2.87 7.93 5.65
CA PHE A 152 -2.96 6.80 6.54
C PHE A 152 -1.56 6.20 6.72
N TYR A 153 -0.91 6.53 7.83
CA TYR A 153 0.32 5.89 8.28
C TYR A 153 -0.03 4.58 8.99
N ILE A 154 0.35 3.46 8.38
CA ILE A 154 0.10 2.11 8.92
C ILE A 154 1.21 1.71 9.89
N ALA A 155 2.46 2.14 9.60
CA ALA A 155 3.65 1.72 10.34
C ALA A 155 3.95 0.23 10.20
N THR A 156 4.80 -0.28 11.10
CA THR A 156 5.21 -1.69 11.15
C THR A 156 4.39 -2.52 12.15
N ASP A 157 3.48 -1.90 12.89
CA ASP A 157 2.57 -2.58 13.82
C ASP A 157 1.19 -2.71 13.18
N LEU A 158 0.87 -3.91 12.69
CA LEU A 158 -0.35 -4.21 11.96
C LEU A 158 -1.45 -4.77 12.87
N ARG A 159 -1.26 -4.77 14.20
CA ARG A 159 -2.23 -5.36 15.13
C ARG A 159 -3.58 -4.65 15.12
N ASN A 160 -3.64 -3.40 14.69
CA ASN A 160 -4.87 -2.62 14.52
C ASN A 160 -5.38 -2.60 13.07
N ASP A 161 -4.68 -3.24 12.13
CA ASP A 161 -4.98 -3.24 10.70
C ASP A 161 -5.35 -4.67 10.27
N HIS A 162 -6.61 -5.02 10.48
CA HIS A 162 -7.13 -6.37 10.23
C HIS A 162 -7.70 -6.53 8.80
N PRO A 163 -7.53 -7.68 8.12
CA PRO A 163 -6.64 -8.82 8.39
C PRO A 163 -5.50 -8.87 7.36
N VAL A 164 -4.28 -8.50 7.72
CA VAL A 164 -3.12 -8.70 6.84
C VAL A 164 -2.43 -10.02 7.19
N GLY A 165 -2.24 -10.89 6.21
CA GLY A 165 -1.60 -12.20 6.36
C GLY A 165 -2.46 -13.24 7.07
N VAL A 166 -3.78 -13.04 7.18
CA VAL A 166 -4.68 -14.00 7.84
C VAL A 166 -5.25 -14.96 6.81
N ARG A 167 -5.08 -16.26 7.03
CA ARG A 167 -5.63 -17.30 6.14
C ARG A 167 -7.15 -17.24 6.10
N PHE A 168 -7.69 -17.23 4.89
CA PHE A 168 -9.14 -17.32 4.71
C PHE A 168 -9.61 -18.76 5.00
N PRO A 169 -10.62 -18.95 5.85
CA PRO A 169 -11.06 -20.29 6.23
C PRO A 169 -11.80 -20.97 5.07
N ALA A 170 -11.42 -22.21 4.77
CA ALA A 170 -12.10 -23.04 3.77
C ALA A 170 -13.40 -23.67 4.30
N ASP A 171 -13.40 -24.10 5.58
CA ASP A 171 -14.49 -24.86 6.20
C ASP A 171 -14.96 -24.19 7.49
N ASN A 172 -15.57 -23.00 7.38
CA ASN A 172 -16.13 -22.28 8.54
C ASN A 172 -17.55 -21.76 8.23
N PRO A 173 -18.57 -22.13 9.02
CA PRO A 173 -19.95 -21.69 8.81
C PRO A 173 -20.19 -20.19 9.04
N ASP A 174 -19.23 -19.45 9.61
CA ASP A 174 -19.33 -17.99 9.76
C ASP A 174 -18.78 -17.25 8.53
N PHE A 175 -18.24 -17.98 7.56
CA PHE A 175 -17.63 -17.43 6.35
C PHE A 175 -18.34 -17.96 5.10
N ARG A 176 -18.41 -17.10 4.09
CA ARG A 176 -18.92 -17.47 2.77
C ARG A 176 -17.91 -18.37 2.08
N GLY A 177 -18.34 -19.56 1.68
CA GLY A 177 -17.61 -20.39 0.74
C GLY A 177 -17.88 -19.99 -0.72
N GLY A 178 -17.28 -20.73 -1.65
CA GLY A 178 -17.58 -20.60 -3.09
C GLY A 178 -16.79 -19.50 -3.82
N ALA A 179 -15.63 -19.10 -3.31
CA ALA A 179 -14.71 -18.26 -4.06
C ALA A 179 -14.13 -19.03 -5.27
N THR A 180 -14.05 -18.37 -6.43
CA THR A 180 -13.39 -18.88 -7.63
C THR A 180 -11.88 -18.76 -7.46
N GLU A 181 -11.13 -19.77 -7.89
CA GLU A 181 -9.67 -19.76 -7.85
C GLU A 181 -9.08 -19.64 -9.26
N LEU A 182 -8.13 -18.72 -9.43
CA LEU A 182 -7.38 -18.51 -10.66
C LEU A 182 -5.90 -18.30 -10.34
N GLY A 183 -5.13 -19.39 -10.35
CA GLY A 183 -3.70 -19.35 -10.03
C GLY A 183 -3.48 -18.98 -8.57
N ALA A 184 -2.75 -17.88 -8.31
CA ALA A 184 -2.43 -17.40 -6.96
C ALA A 184 -3.49 -16.46 -6.37
N VAL A 185 -4.70 -16.43 -6.94
CA VAL A 185 -5.81 -15.56 -6.50
C VAL A 185 -7.07 -16.38 -6.30
N SER A 186 -7.75 -16.19 -5.17
CA SER A 186 -9.10 -16.66 -4.90
C SER A 186 -10.02 -15.45 -4.75
N PHE A 187 -11.21 -15.44 -5.33
CA PHE A 187 -12.06 -14.24 -5.35
C PHE A 187 -13.55 -14.56 -5.36
N PHE A 188 -14.34 -13.64 -4.82
CA PHE A 188 -15.79 -13.74 -4.85
C PHE A 188 -16.31 -13.24 -6.20
N ASP A 189 -16.42 -14.18 -7.13
CA ASP A 189 -16.91 -13.98 -8.50
C ASP A 189 -18.41 -13.64 -8.49
N THR A 190 -18.72 -12.35 -8.65
CA THR A 190 -20.06 -11.79 -8.53
C THR A 190 -20.85 -11.81 -9.83
N ASP A 191 -20.17 -11.86 -10.97
CA ASP A 191 -20.79 -11.88 -12.30
C ASP A 191 -20.64 -13.21 -13.05
N ALA A 192 -19.93 -14.17 -12.45
CA ALA A 192 -19.70 -15.54 -12.92
C ALA A 192 -18.91 -15.62 -14.24
N ASP A 193 -18.04 -14.66 -14.52
CA ASP A 193 -17.18 -14.65 -15.72
C ASP A 193 -15.86 -15.44 -15.54
N GLY A 194 -15.56 -15.84 -14.29
CA GLY A 194 -14.36 -16.59 -13.93
C GLY A 194 -13.08 -15.77 -13.89
N ARG A 195 -13.16 -14.44 -13.81
CA ARG A 195 -12.02 -13.51 -13.75
C ARG A 195 -12.20 -12.50 -12.61
N PRO A 196 -11.11 -12.17 -11.90
CA PRO A 196 -11.21 -11.24 -10.78
C PRO A 196 -11.35 -9.81 -11.28
N ASP A 197 -12.47 -9.19 -10.96
CA ASP A 197 -12.74 -7.79 -11.27
C ASP A 197 -12.19 -6.82 -10.22
N ALA A 198 -12.12 -5.53 -10.58
CA ALA A 198 -11.67 -4.49 -9.66
C ALA A 198 -12.57 -4.39 -8.42
N GLY A 199 -13.89 -4.58 -8.60
CA GLY A 199 -14.89 -4.48 -7.54
C GLY A 199 -15.05 -5.72 -6.66
N GLU A 200 -14.24 -6.76 -6.86
CA GLU A 200 -14.42 -8.05 -6.19
C GLU A 200 -13.38 -8.28 -5.10
N ILE A 201 -13.87 -8.68 -3.93
CA ILE A 201 -12.99 -9.08 -2.84
C ILE A 201 -12.26 -10.36 -3.20
N ARG A 202 -10.96 -10.36 -2.93
CA ARG A 202 -10.06 -11.43 -3.31
C ARG A 202 -9.01 -11.71 -2.25
N MET A 203 -8.48 -12.91 -2.23
CA MET A 203 -7.44 -13.42 -1.35
C MET A 203 -6.28 -13.89 -2.22
N TYR A 204 -5.09 -13.87 -1.66
CA TYR A 204 -3.86 -14.13 -2.40
C TYR A 204 -3.15 -15.33 -1.80
N ASP A 205 -2.69 -16.23 -2.66
CA ASP A 205 -1.87 -17.35 -2.22
C ASP A 205 -0.45 -16.85 -1.94
N THR A 206 -0.05 -16.92 -0.67
CA THR A 206 1.28 -16.54 -0.20
C THR A 206 2.24 -17.74 -0.11
N GLY A 207 1.75 -18.94 -0.43
CA GLY A 207 2.43 -20.23 -0.27
C GLY A 207 1.89 -21.05 0.91
N ASP A 208 1.19 -20.40 1.85
CA ASP A 208 0.55 -21.04 3.02
C ASP A 208 -0.99 -21.16 2.88
N GLY A 209 -1.49 -20.86 1.67
CA GLY A 209 -2.90 -20.81 1.30
C GLY A 209 -3.36 -19.38 0.95
N TYR A 210 -4.63 -19.24 0.59
CA TYR A 210 -5.21 -17.94 0.28
C TYR A 210 -5.41 -17.11 1.55
N GLU A 211 -4.72 -16.00 1.62
CA GLU A 211 -4.71 -15.08 2.76
C GLU A 211 -5.34 -13.74 2.38
N VAL A 212 -5.89 -13.07 3.40
CA VAL A 212 -6.33 -11.69 3.28
C VAL A 212 -5.11 -10.78 3.36
N GLU A 213 -5.00 -9.88 2.39
CA GLU A 213 -3.91 -8.91 2.21
C GLU A 213 -4.51 -7.51 2.02
N CYS A 214 -3.69 -6.45 2.04
CA CYS A 214 -4.16 -5.09 1.76
C CYS A 214 -4.94 -5.02 0.43
N ALA A 215 -4.42 -5.67 -0.62
CA ALA A 215 -5.05 -5.69 -1.93
C ALA A 215 -6.36 -6.50 -1.99
N SER A 216 -6.71 -7.23 -0.94
CA SER A 216 -7.99 -7.95 -0.84
C SER A 216 -9.16 -6.99 -0.77
N CYS A 217 -8.98 -5.91 -0.01
CA CYS A 217 -9.99 -4.88 0.19
C CYS A 217 -9.72 -3.64 -0.66
N HIS A 218 -8.46 -3.38 -1.03
CA HIS A 218 -8.05 -2.19 -1.75
C HIS A 218 -7.60 -2.48 -3.18
N ASP A 219 -7.96 -1.62 -4.13
CA ASP A 219 -7.38 -1.58 -5.47
C ASP A 219 -6.62 -0.26 -5.68
N PRO A 220 -5.28 -0.26 -5.77
CA PRO A 220 -4.50 0.96 -5.93
C PRO A 220 -4.77 1.69 -7.26
N HIS A 221 -5.38 1.01 -8.24
CA HIS A 221 -5.82 1.65 -9.49
C HIS A 221 -7.20 2.32 -9.37
N GLY A 222 -7.84 2.18 -8.21
CA GLY A 222 -9.15 2.72 -7.89
C GLY A 222 -10.29 1.84 -8.39
N VAL A 223 -11.39 1.89 -7.65
CA VAL A 223 -12.67 1.30 -8.07
C VAL A 223 -13.73 2.40 -8.16
N PRO A 224 -14.44 2.53 -9.28
CA PRO A 224 -15.51 3.52 -9.40
C PRO A 224 -16.62 3.27 -8.38
N SER A 225 -17.01 4.29 -7.61
CA SER A 225 -17.99 4.19 -6.51
C SER A 225 -19.42 3.82 -6.93
N SER A 226 -19.76 4.01 -8.20
CA SER A 226 -21.08 3.72 -8.78
C SER A 226 -20.99 3.38 -10.28
N GLY A 227 -19.96 2.62 -10.67
CA GLY A 227 -19.74 2.17 -12.05
C GLY A 227 -18.86 3.13 -12.89
N PRO A 228 -18.55 2.76 -14.16
CA PRO A 228 -17.58 3.49 -14.99
C PRO A 228 -17.91 4.99 -15.11
N GLY A 229 -16.93 5.85 -14.80
CA GLY A 229 -17.08 7.31 -14.85
C GLY A 229 -17.56 7.98 -13.55
N SER A 230 -17.89 7.19 -12.52
CA SER A 230 -18.12 7.71 -11.15
C SER A 230 -16.82 8.06 -10.43
N THR A 231 -16.91 8.82 -9.33
CA THR A 231 -15.75 9.11 -8.48
C THR A 231 -15.18 7.82 -7.92
N PHE A 232 -13.85 7.71 -7.83
CA PHE A 232 -13.22 6.57 -7.18
C PHE A 232 -13.60 6.49 -5.71
N ASN A 233 -13.68 5.27 -5.17
CA ASN A 233 -13.82 5.07 -3.74
C ASN A 233 -12.61 5.72 -3.03
N PRO A 234 -12.81 6.74 -2.17
CA PRO A 234 -11.71 7.58 -1.66
C PRO A 234 -10.67 6.82 -0.84
N THR A 235 -10.99 5.62 -0.35
CA THR A 235 -10.07 4.72 0.36
C THR A 235 -9.53 3.60 -0.53
N PHE A 236 -9.72 3.67 -1.85
CA PHE A 236 -9.38 2.60 -2.80
C PHE A 236 -10.13 1.27 -2.54
N LEU A 237 -11.20 1.28 -1.74
CA LEU A 237 -11.93 0.06 -1.43
C LEU A 237 -12.60 -0.54 -2.68
N ARG A 238 -12.43 -1.85 -2.86
CA ARG A 238 -13.07 -2.64 -3.92
C ARG A 238 -14.60 -2.59 -3.83
N VAL A 239 -15.10 -2.74 -2.61
CA VAL A 239 -16.52 -2.67 -2.30
C VAL A 239 -16.76 -1.53 -1.31
N ALA A 240 -17.69 -0.63 -1.62
CA ALA A 240 -18.08 0.42 -0.68
C ALA A 240 -18.69 -0.23 0.58
N ASN A 241 -18.24 0.19 1.78
CA ASN A 241 -18.71 -0.43 3.03
C ASN A 241 -20.10 0.08 3.50
N SER A 242 -20.98 0.43 2.57
CA SER A 242 -22.35 0.84 2.88
C SER A 242 -23.13 -0.35 3.44
N GLY A 243 -23.71 -0.22 4.63
CA GLY A 243 -24.46 -1.30 5.27
C GLY A 243 -23.63 -2.57 5.56
N SER A 244 -22.33 -2.42 5.81
CA SER A 244 -21.39 -3.53 6.03
C SER A 244 -21.15 -4.44 4.81
N ALA A 245 -21.43 -3.96 3.60
CA ALA A 245 -21.29 -4.76 2.38
C ALA A 245 -19.88 -5.35 2.18
N LEU A 246 -18.83 -4.63 2.62
CA LEU A 246 -17.47 -5.14 2.58
C LEU A 246 -17.31 -6.40 3.46
N CYS A 247 -17.74 -6.32 4.72
CA CYS A 247 -17.66 -7.43 5.67
C CYS A 247 -18.51 -8.62 5.21
N LEU A 248 -19.71 -8.33 4.70
CA LEU A 248 -20.66 -9.33 4.22
C LEU A 248 -20.25 -9.98 2.90
N SER A 249 -19.16 -9.53 2.26
CA SER A 249 -18.54 -10.24 1.13
C SER A 249 -17.87 -11.53 1.59
N CYS A 250 -17.34 -11.54 2.81
CA CYS A 250 -16.62 -12.69 3.38
C CYS A 250 -17.41 -13.42 4.46
N HIS A 251 -18.22 -12.71 5.24
CA HIS A 251 -18.90 -13.28 6.40
C HIS A 251 -20.35 -13.62 6.14
N MET A 252 -20.80 -14.74 6.73
CA MET A 252 -22.21 -15.07 6.87
C MET A 252 -22.74 -14.45 8.17
N LYS A 253 -24.01 -14.04 8.17
CA LYS A 253 -24.68 -13.38 9.30
C LYS A 253 -25.66 -14.33 9.99
#